data_AF-K5VS59-F1
#
_entry.id   AF-K5VS59-F1
#
_cell.length_a   1.000
_cell.length_b   1.000
_cell.length_c   1.000
_cell.angle_alpha   90.00
_cell.angle_beta   90.00
_cell.angle_gamma   90.00
#
_symmetry.space_group_name_H-M   'P 1'
#
loop_
_entity.id
_entity.type
_entity.pdbx_description
1 polymer ?
#
loop_
_entity_poly.entity_id
_entity_poly.type
_entity_poly.pdbx_seq_one_letter_code
_entity_poly.pdbx_strand_id
1 'polypeptide(L)'
;LTLCSRCGERIYCSERCQRRDWPEHKLKCGKTHRINLESFYPVLAVLADAVHSLMLPPHFAMLSRVVNDINPSLVPSLLPNGALAKLLEIDDIEQKLFMDPLDWAPLAQSRPVAAKMMQRIMREGHLLPILTALCVSLLGEMYTTTSVYGSNLVRKRLQYRTSPIADFGIARGSVYVHESDRLVYKRRSNGTYVLGQDPEEHFWLYFTTIRGEEVILDVGMFTFNFCTVVKSEQYTPPAWKDLVIDITPAFFINREIRTNAPGNHTEHKRVSALRDSRLHQAVRYIQHALDDPEIASISAFMKDIAGRTISKKETTIVGQAAMSFCPKLEEILEKEKWRAFPEQPPFTIQTDPGERSNWDDLPEPKRKKKPATRESTA
;
A
#
# COMPACT_ATOMS: atom_id res chain seq x y z
N LEU A 1 -0.85 -27.32 18.03
CA LEU A 1 0.43 -26.74 17.58
C LEU A 1 0.81 -25.61 18.54
N THR A 2 2.04 -25.56 19.01
CA THR A 2 2.54 -24.56 19.96
C THR A 2 3.65 -23.75 19.31
N LEU A 3 3.49 -22.44 19.24
CA LEU A 3 4.53 -21.54 18.74
C LEU A 3 5.55 -21.25 19.85
N CYS A 4 6.84 -21.19 19.51
CA CYS A 4 7.85 -20.69 20.43
C CYS A 4 7.47 -19.26 20.86
N SER A 5 7.18 -19.06 22.15
CA SER A 5 6.76 -17.76 22.69
C SER A 5 7.83 -16.69 22.53
N ARG A 6 9.11 -17.08 22.53
CA ARG A 6 10.26 -16.17 22.43
C ARG A 6 10.49 -15.66 21.00
N CYS A 7 10.74 -16.56 20.03
CA CYS A 7 11.03 -16.14 18.66
C CYS A 7 9.78 -15.96 17.78
N GLY A 8 8.70 -16.71 18.05
CA GLY A 8 7.50 -16.70 17.24
C GLY A 8 7.62 -17.39 15.87
N GLU A 9 8.67 -18.19 15.63
CA GLU A 9 8.98 -18.77 14.31
C GLU A 9 8.90 -20.30 14.28
N ARG A 10 9.28 -20.98 15.37
CA ARG A 10 9.19 -22.44 15.46
C ARG A 10 7.81 -22.87 15.94
N ILE A 11 7.20 -23.80 15.20
CA ILE A 11 5.93 -24.42 15.55
C ILE A 11 6.22 -25.87 15.96
N TYR A 12 5.73 -26.27 17.13
CA TYR A 12 5.86 -27.61 17.67
C TYR A 12 4.50 -28.31 17.69
N CYS A 13 4.44 -29.59 17.32
CA CYS A 13 3.21 -30.37 17.45
C CYS A 13 2.88 -30.73 18.91
N SER A 14 3.87 -30.78 19.79
CA SER A 14 3.75 -31.12 21.19
C SER A 14 4.88 -30.52 22.02
N GLU A 15 4.69 -30.42 23.34
CA GLU A 15 5.74 -30.01 24.27
C GLU A 15 6.96 -30.94 24.22
N ARG A 16 6.74 -32.26 24.02
CA ARG A 16 7.83 -33.23 23.84
C ARG A 16 8.73 -32.86 22.66
N CYS A 17 8.15 -32.47 21.52
CA CYS A 17 8.92 -32.03 20.35
C CYS A 17 9.66 -30.71 20.62
N GLN A 18 9.05 -29.79 21.36
CA GLN A 18 9.71 -28.56 21.78
C GLN A 18 10.91 -28.85 22.68
N ARG A 19 10.74 -29.65 23.74
CA ARG A 19 11.84 -30.01 24.67
C ARG A 19 12.99 -30.72 23.96
N ARG A 20 12.68 -31.56 22.97
CA ARG A 20 13.68 -32.25 22.14
C ARG A 20 14.47 -31.29 21.25
N ASP A 21 13.80 -30.34 20.61
CA ASP A 21 14.45 -29.33 19.73
C ASP A 21 15.12 -28.20 20.54
N TRP A 22 14.69 -27.97 21.78
CA TRP A 22 15.10 -26.82 22.59
C TRP A 22 16.62 -26.64 22.75
N PRO A 23 17.44 -27.69 22.97
CA PRO A 23 18.89 -27.54 23.07
C PRO A 23 19.53 -26.87 21.84
N GLU A 24 19.03 -27.17 20.64
CA GLU A 24 19.49 -26.56 19.39
C GLU A 24 18.76 -25.25 19.11
N HIS A 25 17.44 -25.23 19.30
CA HIS A 25 16.63 -24.07 19.02
C HIS A 25 17.03 -22.89 19.89
N LYS A 26 17.28 -23.08 21.19
CA LYS A 26 17.63 -21.99 22.12
C LYS A 26 18.87 -21.22 21.68
N LEU A 27 19.80 -21.88 20.98
CA LEU A 27 20.98 -21.24 20.41
C LEU A 27 20.55 -20.25 19.33
N LYS A 28 19.68 -20.68 18.42
CA LYS A 28 19.16 -19.85 17.32
C LYS A 28 17.94 -19.00 17.71
N CYS A 29 17.44 -19.13 18.93
CA CYS A 29 16.25 -18.44 19.43
C CYS A 29 16.59 -17.00 19.81
N GLY A 30 16.81 -16.17 18.81
CA GLY A 30 17.08 -14.74 18.96
C GLY A 30 15.88 -13.94 19.44
N LYS A 31 16.15 -12.72 19.94
CA LYS A 31 15.12 -11.72 20.20
C LYS A 31 14.50 -11.31 18.85
N THR A 32 13.17 -11.25 18.81
CA THR A 32 12.43 -10.79 17.65
C THR A 32 11.56 -9.61 18.09
N HIS A 33 11.79 -8.43 17.53
CA HIS A 33 10.88 -7.31 17.64
C HIS A 33 9.66 -7.58 16.75
N ARG A 34 8.49 -7.63 17.38
CA ARG A 34 7.22 -7.80 16.69
C ARG A 34 6.58 -6.44 16.51
N ILE A 35 6.37 -6.06 15.26
CA ILE A 35 5.80 -4.78 14.87
C ILE A 35 4.33 -5.01 14.53
N ASN A 36 3.42 -4.31 15.21
CA ASN A 36 2.00 -4.45 14.94
C ASN A 36 1.68 -3.86 13.56
N LEU A 37 1.15 -4.70 12.67
CA LEU A 37 0.75 -4.32 11.32
C LEU A 37 -0.34 -3.23 11.33
N GLU A 38 -1.26 -3.23 12.30
CA GLU A 38 -2.31 -2.20 12.41
C GLU A 38 -1.73 -0.81 12.63
N SER A 39 -0.63 -0.68 13.39
CA SER A 39 0.05 0.61 13.56
C SER A 39 1.07 0.92 12.46
N PHE A 40 1.42 -0.06 11.62
CA PHE A 40 2.54 0.04 10.68
C PHE A 40 2.10 0.16 9.22
N TYR A 41 0.91 -0.33 8.84
CA TYR A 41 0.41 -0.24 7.47
C TYR A 41 0.39 1.19 6.89
N PRO A 42 0.21 2.29 7.66
CA PRO A 42 0.29 3.63 7.09
C PRO A 42 1.66 3.95 6.48
N VAL A 43 2.75 3.39 7.01
CA VAL A 43 4.08 3.52 6.38
C VAL A 43 4.07 2.90 4.98
N LEU A 44 3.48 1.71 4.83
CA LEU A 44 3.39 1.03 3.54
C LEU A 44 2.54 1.82 2.54
N ALA A 45 1.43 2.39 3.01
CA ALA A 45 0.57 3.23 2.21
C ALA A 45 1.28 4.52 1.76
N VAL A 46 1.99 5.19 2.67
CA VAL A 46 2.82 6.37 2.37
C VAL A 46 3.87 6.07 1.31
N LEU A 47 4.57 4.94 1.43
CA LEU A 47 5.56 4.52 0.44
C LEU A 47 4.91 4.28 -0.92
N ALA A 48 3.75 3.63 -0.98
CA ALA A 48 3.00 3.45 -2.22
C ALA A 48 2.59 4.79 -2.87
N ASP A 49 2.04 5.71 -2.08
CA ASP A 49 1.56 7.01 -2.56
C ASP A 49 2.72 7.90 -3.07
N ALA A 50 3.90 7.80 -2.45
CA ALA A 50 5.09 8.51 -2.90
C ALA A 50 5.53 8.11 -4.33
N VAL A 51 5.24 6.89 -4.79
CA VAL A 51 5.56 6.46 -6.17
C VAL A 51 4.73 7.25 -7.19
N HIS A 52 3.43 7.44 -6.91
CA HIS A 52 2.55 8.24 -7.78
C HIS A 52 3.01 9.69 -7.87
N SER A 53 3.49 10.27 -6.76
CA SER A 53 3.91 11.67 -6.71
C SER A 53 5.29 11.93 -7.31
N LEU A 54 6.22 10.96 -7.26
CA LEU A 54 7.65 11.22 -7.51
C LEU A 54 8.25 10.44 -8.67
N MET A 55 7.66 9.30 -9.04
CA MET A 55 8.29 8.36 -9.98
C MET A 55 7.47 8.18 -11.25
N LEU A 56 6.16 8.34 -11.16
CA LEU A 56 5.29 8.21 -12.33
C LEU A 56 5.21 9.55 -13.08
N PRO A 57 5.22 9.51 -14.43
CA PRO A 57 4.88 10.70 -15.20
C PRO A 57 3.43 11.09 -14.87
N PRO A 58 3.11 12.40 -14.83
CA PRO A 58 1.73 12.84 -14.64
C PRO A 58 0.79 12.17 -15.65
N HIS A 59 -0.38 11.74 -15.19
CA HIS A 59 -1.41 11.22 -16.07
C HIS A 59 -1.79 12.28 -17.11
N PHE A 60 -2.07 11.89 -18.36
CA PHE A 60 -2.30 12.88 -19.43
C PHE A 60 -3.47 13.83 -19.13
N ALA A 61 -4.51 13.33 -18.44
CA ALA A 61 -5.64 14.15 -18.01
C ALA A 61 -5.26 15.20 -16.96
N MET A 62 -4.12 15.04 -16.26
CA MET A 62 -3.57 16.05 -15.35
C MET A 62 -2.76 17.14 -16.06
N LEU A 63 -2.38 16.87 -17.31
CA LEU A 63 -1.67 17.82 -18.17
C LEU A 63 -2.62 18.61 -19.05
N SER A 64 -3.93 18.39 -18.96
CA SER A 64 -4.94 18.95 -19.86
C SER A 64 -6.16 19.39 -19.06
N ARG A 65 -6.91 20.36 -19.58
CA ARG A 65 -8.13 20.84 -18.90
C ARG A 65 -9.28 19.85 -19.09
N VAL A 66 -10.04 19.60 -18.03
CA VAL A 66 -11.34 18.91 -18.12
C VAL A 66 -12.40 19.95 -18.44
N VAL A 67 -13.12 19.78 -19.54
CA VAL A 67 -14.06 20.80 -20.06
C VAL A 67 -15.52 20.51 -19.79
N ASN A 68 -15.84 19.34 -19.23
CA ASN A 68 -17.20 18.97 -18.84
C ASN A 68 -17.37 18.95 -17.32
N ASP A 69 -18.61 18.75 -16.87
CA ASP A 69 -18.94 18.61 -15.46
C ASP A 69 -18.24 17.36 -14.86
N ILE A 70 -17.72 17.46 -13.63
CA ILE A 70 -17.11 16.36 -12.87
C ILE A 70 -17.79 16.11 -11.51
N ASN A 71 -18.94 16.74 -11.27
CA ASN A 71 -19.60 16.74 -9.99
C ASN A 71 -20.03 15.32 -9.55
N PRO A 72 -20.15 15.07 -8.23
CA PRO A 72 -20.55 13.76 -7.71
C PRO A 72 -21.89 13.28 -8.26
N SER A 73 -22.84 14.19 -8.46
CA SER A 73 -24.19 13.94 -8.99
C SER A 73 -24.24 13.60 -10.49
N LEU A 74 -23.11 13.64 -11.20
CA LEU A 74 -23.08 13.36 -12.63
C LEU A 74 -23.45 11.89 -12.90
N VAL A 75 -24.47 11.70 -13.73
CA VAL A 75 -24.93 10.38 -14.17
C VAL A 75 -23.87 9.73 -15.07
N PRO A 76 -23.55 8.43 -14.87
CA PRO A 76 -22.64 7.70 -15.76
C PRO A 76 -23.07 7.79 -17.23
N SER A 77 -22.10 7.90 -18.12
CA SER A 77 -22.32 7.92 -19.57
C SER A 77 -22.19 6.51 -20.15
N LEU A 78 -23.12 6.14 -21.06
CA LEU A 78 -23.01 4.91 -21.83
C LEU A 78 -21.94 5.08 -22.91
N LEU A 79 -20.92 4.24 -22.85
CA LEU A 79 -19.79 4.24 -23.78
C LEU A 79 -20.09 3.42 -25.04
N PRO A 80 -19.34 3.63 -26.14
CA PRO A 80 -19.54 2.88 -27.39
C PRO A 80 -19.41 1.35 -27.24
N ASN A 81 -18.66 0.88 -26.23
CA ASN A 81 -18.51 -0.54 -25.91
C ASN A 81 -19.61 -1.08 -24.97
N GLY A 82 -20.61 -0.27 -24.62
CA GLY A 82 -21.70 -0.64 -23.72
C GLY A 82 -21.40 -0.48 -22.23
N ALA A 83 -20.18 -0.13 -21.84
CA ALA A 83 -19.85 0.11 -20.43
C ALA A 83 -20.42 1.46 -19.94
N LEU A 84 -20.75 1.54 -18.66
CA LEU A 84 -21.17 2.77 -17.99
C LEU A 84 -20.03 3.28 -17.09
N ALA A 85 -19.67 4.56 -17.26
CA ALA A 85 -18.61 5.21 -16.50
C ALA A 85 -18.80 6.73 -16.41
N LYS A 86 -18.17 7.37 -15.43
CA LYS A 86 -18.04 8.82 -15.36
C LYS A 86 -17.06 9.30 -16.44
N LEU A 87 -17.60 10.05 -17.41
CA LEU A 87 -16.84 10.57 -18.55
C LEU A 87 -16.19 11.91 -18.22
N LEU A 88 -14.90 12.03 -18.50
CA LEU A 88 -14.14 13.28 -18.47
C LEU A 88 -13.72 13.64 -19.89
N GLU A 89 -14.19 14.78 -20.39
CA GLU A 89 -13.76 15.32 -21.68
C GLU A 89 -12.49 16.15 -21.51
N ILE A 90 -11.40 15.68 -22.10
CA ILE A 90 -10.06 16.22 -21.93
C ILE A 90 -9.70 17.07 -23.13
N ASP A 91 -9.50 18.37 -22.91
CA ASP A 91 -8.97 19.29 -23.90
C ASP A 91 -7.45 19.16 -23.97
N ASP A 92 -7.00 18.19 -24.77
CA ASP A 92 -5.61 17.81 -24.92
C ASP A 92 -4.87 18.58 -26.03
N ILE A 93 -5.42 19.72 -26.48
CA ILE A 93 -4.80 20.62 -27.47
C ILE A 93 -3.63 21.38 -26.85
N GLU A 94 -3.78 21.88 -25.63
CA GLU A 94 -2.71 22.56 -24.87
C GLU A 94 -2.38 21.73 -23.63
N GLN A 95 -1.11 21.35 -23.49
CA GLN A 95 -0.64 20.60 -22.33
C GLN A 95 0.14 21.49 -21.35
N LYS A 96 -0.32 21.56 -20.11
CA LYS A 96 0.38 22.20 -18.99
C LYS A 96 -0.01 21.59 -17.66
N LEU A 97 0.87 21.72 -16.68
CA LEU A 97 0.57 21.32 -15.31
C LEU A 97 -0.34 22.37 -14.67
N PHE A 98 -1.45 21.93 -14.08
CA PHE A 98 -2.38 22.80 -13.36
C PHE A 98 -2.12 22.75 -11.86
N MET A 99 -1.85 23.91 -11.26
CA MET A 99 -1.64 24.03 -9.81
C MET A 99 -2.95 24.28 -9.06
N ASP A 100 -3.92 24.95 -9.68
CA ASP A 100 -5.25 25.14 -9.12
C ASP A 100 -6.22 24.08 -9.67
N PRO A 101 -6.88 23.30 -8.81
CA PRO A 101 -7.90 22.36 -9.24
C PRO A 101 -9.04 22.98 -10.05
N LEU A 102 -9.41 24.23 -9.79
CA LEU A 102 -10.47 24.91 -10.55
C LEU A 102 -9.99 25.40 -11.92
N ASP A 103 -8.69 25.66 -12.11
CA ASP A 103 -8.16 25.94 -13.44
C ASP A 103 -8.12 24.68 -14.31
N TRP A 104 -7.92 23.54 -13.67
CA TRP A 104 -7.93 22.21 -14.28
C TRP A 104 -9.35 21.74 -14.66
N ALA A 105 -10.33 21.91 -13.76
CA ALA A 105 -11.73 21.56 -13.98
C ALA A 105 -12.67 22.71 -13.61
N PRO A 106 -12.86 23.71 -14.50
CA PRO A 106 -13.61 24.93 -14.19
C PRO A 106 -15.10 24.73 -13.90
N LEU A 107 -15.68 23.62 -14.35
CA LEU A 107 -17.10 23.29 -14.15
C LEU A 107 -17.36 22.48 -12.86
N ALA A 108 -16.34 22.25 -12.04
CA ALA A 108 -16.53 21.63 -10.73
C ALA A 108 -17.32 22.56 -9.79
N GLN A 109 -18.24 22.01 -9.02
CA GLN A 109 -19.07 22.74 -8.06
C GLN A 109 -18.25 23.43 -6.97
N SER A 110 -17.05 22.93 -6.68
CA SER A 110 -16.17 23.47 -5.66
C SER A 110 -14.73 22.98 -5.84
N ARG A 111 -13.77 23.74 -5.28
CA ARG A 111 -12.34 23.37 -5.29
C ARG A 111 -12.09 21.97 -4.69
N PRO A 112 -12.74 21.55 -3.57
CA PRO A 112 -12.54 20.20 -3.04
C PRO A 112 -13.04 19.07 -3.97
N VAL A 113 -14.12 19.27 -4.76
CA VAL A 113 -14.53 18.29 -5.78
C VAL A 113 -13.43 18.12 -6.82
N ALA A 114 -12.95 19.23 -7.39
CA ALA A 114 -11.89 19.19 -8.38
C ALA A 114 -10.62 18.57 -7.82
N ALA A 115 -10.21 18.96 -6.60
CA ALA A 115 -9.02 18.43 -5.94
C ALA A 115 -9.11 16.91 -5.69
N LYS A 116 -10.26 16.42 -5.23
CA LYS A 116 -10.48 14.98 -5.02
C LYS A 116 -10.43 14.22 -6.35
N MET A 117 -11.04 14.74 -7.41
CA MET A 117 -10.97 14.11 -8.73
C MET A 117 -9.53 14.07 -9.27
N MET A 118 -8.77 15.18 -9.17
CA MET A 118 -7.33 15.21 -9.49
C MET A 118 -6.57 14.12 -8.72
N GLN A 119 -6.81 14.04 -7.42
CA GLN A 119 -6.18 13.07 -6.53
C GLN A 119 -6.48 11.62 -6.91
N ARG A 120 -7.66 11.32 -7.47
CA ARG A 120 -8.01 9.99 -8.00
C ARG A 120 -7.18 9.68 -9.25
N ILE A 121 -7.15 10.61 -10.20
CA ILE A 121 -6.44 10.47 -11.48
C ILE A 121 -4.92 10.35 -11.28
N MET A 122 -4.35 11.14 -10.38
CA MET A 122 -2.93 11.08 -10.04
C MET A 122 -2.49 9.70 -9.51
N ARG A 123 -3.43 8.93 -8.96
CA ARG A 123 -3.19 7.63 -8.34
C ARG A 123 -3.58 6.44 -9.22
N GLU A 124 -3.95 6.68 -10.47
CA GLU A 124 -4.32 5.59 -11.38
C GLU A 124 -3.12 4.78 -11.89
N GLY A 125 -3.33 3.47 -11.97
CA GLY A 125 -2.43 2.55 -12.65
C GLY A 125 -1.20 2.16 -11.84
N HIS A 126 -0.39 1.28 -12.42
CA HIS A 126 0.89 0.84 -11.85
C HIS A 126 0.83 0.22 -10.44
N LEU A 127 -0.34 -0.25 -9.99
CA LEU A 127 -0.48 -0.92 -8.68
C LEU A 127 0.44 -2.12 -8.52
N LEU A 128 0.49 -3.01 -9.51
CA LEU A 128 1.33 -4.22 -9.42
C LEU A 128 2.83 -3.91 -9.16
N PRO A 129 3.52 -3.05 -9.94
CA PRO A 129 4.92 -2.73 -9.63
C PRO A 129 5.08 -2.02 -8.27
N ILE A 130 4.14 -1.17 -7.85
CA ILE A 130 4.18 -0.51 -6.54
C ILE A 130 4.09 -1.53 -5.40
N LEU A 131 3.11 -2.43 -5.45
CA LEU A 131 2.94 -3.48 -4.45
C LEU A 131 4.11 -4.47 -4.45
N THR A 132 4.68 -4.76 -5.62
CA THR A 132 5.88 -5.60 -5.73
C THR A 132 7.09 -4.93 -5.07
N ALA A 133 7.26 -3.62 -5.24
CA ALA A 133 8.33 -2.89 -4.58
C ALA A 133 8.17 -2.90 -3.04
N LEU A 134 6.94 -2.80 -2.53
CA LEU A 134 6.66 -3.00 -1.10
C LEU A 134 6.99 -4.42 -0.63
N CYS A 135 6.66 -5.44 -1.41
CA CYS A 135 7.01 -6.82 -1.08
C CYS A 135 8.53 -7.03 -1.02
N VAL A 136 9.26 -6.51 -2.01
CA VAL A 136 10.73 -6.58 -2.07
C VAL A 136 11.37 -5.87 -0.88
N SER A 137 10.90 -4.66 -0.54
CA SER A 137 11.45 -3.89 0.58
C SER A 137 11.10 -4.51 1.95
N LEU A 138 9.89 -5.03 2.12
CA LEU A 138 9.54 -5.82 3.32
C LEU A 138 10.41 -7.07 3.45
N LEU A 139 10.64 -7.80 2.36
CA LEU A 139 11.54 -8.94 2.35
C LEU A 139 12.95 -8.53 2.79
N GLY A 140 13.53 -7.51 2.16
CA GLY A 140 14.88 -7.01 2.44
C GLY A 140 15.10 -6.55 3.87
N GLU A 141 14.19 -5.72 4.36
CA GLU A 141 14.42 -5.05 5.64
C GLU A 141 13.89 -5.87 6.83
N MET A 142 12.84 -6.67 6.61
CA MET A 142 12.16 -7.38 7.70
C MET A 142 12.28 -8.89 7.65
N TYR A 143 12.55 -9.56 6.52
CA TYR A 143 12.49 -11.03 6.47
C TYR A 143 13.79 -11.72 6.05
N THR A 144 14.72 -11.04 5.39
CA THR A 144 16.06 -11.56 5.08
C THR A 144 17.11 -11.22 6.14
N THR A 145 16.80 -10.29 7.05
CA THR A 145 17.63 -10.01 8.23
C THR A 145 17.62 -11.22 9.17
N THR A 146 18.53 -12.16 8.94
CA THR A 146 18.77 -13.28 9.85
C THR A 146 19.74 -12.82 10.92
N SER A 147 19.30 -12.81 12.19
CA SER A 147 20.26 -12.81 13.30
C SER A 147 21.04 -14.12 13.23
N VAL A 148 22.26 -14.08 12.71
CA VAL A 148 23.19 -15.22 12.81
C VAL A 148 23.39 -15.52 14.30
N TYR A 149 23.63 -16.78 14.65
CA TYR A 149 24.00 -17.15 16.02
C TYR A 149 25.18 -16.29 16.51
N GLY A 150 25.01 -15.57 17.63
CA GLY A 150 26.01 -14.64 18.15
C GLY A 150 25.95 -13.22 17.58
N SER A 151 25.07 -12.94 16.60
CA SER A 151 24.81 -11.57 16.14
C SER A 151 24.00 -10.80 17.18
N ASN A 152 24.40 -9.56 17.44
CA ASN A 152 23.63 -8.62 18.25
C ASN A 152 22.42 -8.03 17.50
N LEU A 153 22.25 -8.37 16.22
CA LEU A 153 21.13 -7.88 15.42
C LEU A 153 19.82 -8.50 15.89
N VAL A 154 18.84 -7.64 16.15
CA VAL A 154 17.49 -8.05 16.54
C VAL A 154 16.65 -8.24 15.28
N ARG A 155 16.02 -9.40 15.13
CA ARG A 155 15.10 -9.68 14.02
C ARG A 155 13.85 -8.82 14.18
N LYS A 156 13.34 -8.29 13.07
CA LYS A 156 12.10 -7.51 13.04
C LYS A 156 11.08 -8.31 12.25
N ARG A 157 9.88 -8.52 12.76
CA ARG A 157 8.82 -9.27 12.08
C ARG A 157 7.49 -8.56 12.28
N LEU A 158 6.62 -8.61 11.27
CA LEU A 158 5.27 -8.12 11.42
C LEU A 158 4.45 -9.11 12.27
N GLN A 159 3.52 -8.58 13.04
CA GLN A 159 2.45 -9.35 13.67
C GLN A 159 1.13 -8.63 13.43
N TYR A 160 0.05 -9.39 13.32
CA TYR A 160 -1.29 -8.84 13.40
C TYR A 160 -1.87 -9.18 14.77
N ARG A 161 -2.19 -8.15 15.57
CA ARG A 161 -2.55 -8.30 16.98
C ARG A 161 -1.48 -9.07 17.75
N THR A 162 -1.81 -10.30 18.19
CA THR A 162 -0.90 -11.18 18.94
C THR A 162 -0.29 -12.29 18.08
N SER A 163 -0.67 -12.39 16.81
CA SER A 163 -0.30 -13.49 15.92
C SER A 163 0.74 -13.02 14.89
N PRO A 164 1.95 -13.61 14.87
CA PRO A 164 2.96 -13.30 13.86
C PRO A 164 2.45 -13.51 12.44
N ILE A 165 2.89 -12.65 11.52
CA ILE A 165 2.66 -12.83 10.08
C ILE A 165 3.51 -14.02 9.61
N ALA A 166 2.85 -15.01 9.03
CA ALA A 166 3.44 -16.24 8.50
C ALA A 166 3.59 -16.22 6.98
N ASP A 167 2.82 -15.36 6.32
CA ASP A 167 2.90 -15.14 4.88
C ASP A 167 2.45 -13.73 4.53
N PHE A 168 2.99 -13.18 3.46
CA PHE A 168 2.48 -11.98 2.81
C PHE A 168 2.83 -12.02 1.33
N GLY A 169 2.07 -11.30 0.54
CA GLY A 169 2.26 -11.25 -0.90
C GLY A 169 1.23 -10.36 -1.57
N ILE A 170 1.01 -10.62 -2.85
CA ILE A 170 0.06 -9.87 -3.65
C ILE A 170 -1.05 -10.82 -4.08
N ALA A 171 -2.28 -10.34 -3.98
CA ALA A 171 -3.45 -10.96 -4.58
C ALA A 171 -3.88 -10.13 -5.79
N ARG A 172 -4.32 -10.83 -6.83
CA ARG A 172 -4.96 -10.32 -8.03
C ARG A 172 -6.40 -10.79 -8.03
N GLY A 173 -7.31 -9.90 -8.40
CA GLY A 173 -8.71 -10.24 -8.52
C GLY A 173 -9.51 -9.10 -9.13
N SER A 174 -10.79 -9.07 -8.82
CA SER A 174 -11.67 -7.95 -9.14
C SER A 174 -12.19 -7.27 -7.88
N VAL A 175 -12.62 -6.02 -8.04
CA VAL A 175 -13.32 -5.25 -7.02
C VAL A 175 -14.66 -4.76 -7.53
N TYR A 176 -15.69 -4.83 -6.69
CA TYR A 176 -16.98 -4.25 -7.03
C TYR A 176 -16.88 -2.72 -7.00
N VAL A 177 -17.11 -2.10 -8.16
CA VAL A 177 -17.08 -0.65 -8.33
C VAL A 177 -18.33 -0.22 -9.09
N HIS A 178 -19.09 0.69 -8.47
CA HIS A 178 -20.28 1.28 -9.06
C HIS A 178 -19.90 2.12 -10.30
N GLU A 179 -20.80 2.16 -11.28
CA GLU A 179 -20.53 2.79 -12.58
C GLU A 179 -20.20 4.30 -12.47
N SER A 180 -20.75 4.99 -11.47
CA SER A 180 -20.44 6.40 -11.17
C SER A 180 -19.02 6.64 -10.66
N ASP A 181 -18.37 5.58 -10.18
CA ASP A 181 -17.03 5.63 -9.63
C ASP A 181 -15.97 5.12 -10.61
N ARG A 182 -16.37 4.61 -11.77
CA ARG A 182 -15.46 4.28 -12.87
C ARG A 182 -15.13 5.54 -13.66
N LEU A 183 -13.86 5.72 -14.02
CA LEU A 183 -13.43 6.87 -14.81
C LEU A 183 -13.17 6.46 -16.26
N VAL A 184 -13.59 7.33 -17.19
CA VAL A 184 -13.20 7.25 -18.59
C VAL A 184 -12.85 8.63 -19.10
N TYR A 185 -11.83 8.69 -19.95
CA TYR A 185 -11.33 9.94 -20.52
C TYR A 185 -11.58 9.96 -22.02
N LYS A 186 -12.16 11.04 -22.55
CA LYS A 186 -12.32 11.26 -23.99
C LYS A 186 -11.44 12.42 -24.43
N ARG A 187 -10.51 12.16 -25.33
CA ARG A 187 -9.63 13.18 -25.91
C ARG A 187 -10.41 14.00 -26.93
N ARG A 188 -10.38 15.33 -26.82
CA ARG A 188 -11.05 16.21 -27.79
C ARG A 188 -10.33 16.26 -29.13
N SER A 189 -9.01 16.11 -29.13
CA SER A 189 -8.18 16.16 -30.35
C SER A 189 -8.59 15.13 -31.40
N ASN A 190 -9.01 13.94 -30.99
CA ASN A 190 -9.31 12.83 -31.90
C ASN A 190 -10.55 11.99 -31.52
N GLY A 191 -11.26 12.35 -30.45
CA GLY A 191 -12.45 11.64 -29.99
C GLY A 191 -12.20 10.27 -29.35
N THR A 192 -10.94 9.87 -29.16
CA THR A 192 -10.60 8.55 -28.61
C THR A 192 -10.90 8.46 -27.11
N TYR A 193 -11.31 7.26 -26.68
CA TYR A 193 -11.58 6.95 -25.29
C TYR A 193 -10.39 6.22 -24.67
N VAL A 194 -9.98 6.64 -23.47
CA VAL A 194 -9.01 5.96 -22.63
C VAL A 194 -9.74 5.53 -21.36
N LEU A 195 -9.75 4.22 -21.09
CA LEU A 195 -10.33 3.69 -19.86
C LEU A 195 -9.42 4.05 -18.67
N GLY A 196 -10.02 4.40 -17.53
CA GLY A 196 -9.30 4.50 -16.27
C GLY A 196 -8.88 3.14 -15.73
N GLN A 197 -8.63 3.07 -14.43
CA GLN A 197 -8.25 1.80 -13.80
C GLN A 197 -9.35 0.73 -13.95
N ASP A 198 -8.95 -0.49 -14.30
CA ASP A 198 -9.88 -1.61 -14.52
C ASP A 198 -10.21 -2.29 -13.17
N PRO A 199 -11.48 -2.26 -12.71
CA PRO A 199 -11.88 -2.96 -11.50
C PRO A 199 -11.80 -4.49 -11.62
N GLU A 200 -11.77 -5.06 -12.84
CA GLU A 200 -11.66 -6.51 -13.06
C GLU A 200 -10.21 -7.04 -13.02
N GLU A 201 -9.23 -6.13 -13.11
CA GLU A 201 -7.80 -6.43 -12.93
C GLU A 201 -7.21 -5.57 -11.81
N HIS A 202 -7.59 -5.88 -10.58
CA HIS A 202 -7.15 -5.17 -9.38
C HIS A 202 -6.15 -5.97 -8.55
N PHE A 203 -5.32 -5.27 -7.77
CA PHE A 203 -4.26 -5.88 -6.96
C PHE A 203 -4.23 -5.30 -5.55
N TRP A 204 -3.96 -6.13 -4.54
CA TRP A 204 -3.80 -5.71 -3.15
C TRP A 204 -2.77 -6.55 -2.41
N LEU A 205 -2.27 -6.03 -1.29
CA LEU A 205 -1.41 -6.80 -0.39
C LEU A 205 -2.27 -7.64 0.55
N TYR A 206 -1.89 -8.90 0.72
CA TYR A 206 -2.44 -9.76 1.76
C TYR A 206 -1.37 -10.07 2.80
N PHE A 207 -1.80 -10.26 4.04
CA PHE A 207 -0.97 -10.76 5.13
C PHE A 207 -1.73 -11.88 5.83
N THR A 208 -1.10 -13.03 6.01
CA THR A 208 -1.67 -14.18 6.71
C THR A 208 -0.88 -14.45 7.97
N THR A 209 -1.56 -14.55 9.10
CA THR A 209 -0.94 -14.90 10.37
C THR A 209 -0.68 -16.41 10.47
N ILE A 210 0.15 -16.84 11.42
CA ILE A 210 0.35 -18.27 11.72
C ILE A 210 -0.94 -19.01 12.13
N ARG A 211 -2.02 -18.28 12.46
CA ARG A 211 -3.33 -18.83 12.82
C ARG A 211 -4.29 -18.88 11.64
N GLY A 212 -3.85 -18.49 10.43
CA GLY A 212 -4.69 -18.43 9.25
C GLY A 212 -5.59 -17.20 9.18
N GLU A 213 -5.53 -16.29 10.16
CA GLU A 213 -6.19 -14.99 10.06
C GLU A 213 -5.52 -14.17 8.96
N GLU A 214 -6.33 -13.53 8.13
CA GLU A 214 -5.85 -12.75 7.00
C GLU A 214 -6.31 -11.29 7.14
N VAL A 215 -5.45 -10.36 6.72
CA VAL A 215 -5.76 -8.94 6.57
C VAL A 215 -5.27 -8.44 5.23
N ILE A 216 -5.96 -7.43 4.69
CA ILE A 216 -5.66 -6.84 3.39
C ILE A 216 -5.26 -5.38 3.56
N LEU A 217 -4.24 -4.95 2.81
CA LEU A 217 -3.97 -3.53 2.57
C LEU A 217 -4.16 -3.26 1.08
N ASP A 218 -5.13 -2.42 0.77
CA ASP A 218 -5.40 -1.97 -0.58
C ASP A 218 -5.16 -0.47 -0.69
N VAL A 219 -4.20 -0.08 -1.53
CA VAL A 219 -3.81 1.32 -1.77
C VAL A 219 -4.38 1.87 -3.07
N GLY A 220 -5.12 1.05 -3.83
CA GLY A 220 -5.67 1.40 -5.14
C GLY A 220 -7.14 1.80 -5.13
N MET A 221 -7.87 1.44 -4.06
CA MET A 221 -9.32 1.67 -3.96
C MET A 221 -9.75 3.14 -4.01
N PHE A 222 -8.85 4.07 -3.70
CA PHE A 222 -9.12 5.51 -3.81
C PHE A 222 -9.46 5.94 -5.23
N THR A 223 -8.86 5.31 -6.25
CA THR A 223 -9.17 5.58 -7.67
C THR A 223 -10.64 5.29 -8.00
N PHE A 224 -11.26 4.36 -7.27
CA PHE A 224 -12.66 3.97 -7.36
C PHE A 224 -13.56 4.66 -6.33
N ASN A 225 -13.16 5.84 -5.84
CA ASN A 225 -13.91 6.64 -4.87
C ASN A 225 -14.11 5.98 -3.48
N PHE A 226 -13.41 4.89 -3.17
CA PHE A 226 -13.34 4.35 -1.81
C PHE A 226 -12.30 5.15 -1.02
N CYS A 227 -12.70 6.35 -0.62
CA CYS A 227 -11.79 7.39 -0.17
C CYS A 227 -11.35 7.27 1.30
N THR A 228 -11.05 6.05 1.75
CA THR A 228 -10.40 5.83 3.05
C THR A 228 -8.95 6.30 2.98
N VAL A 229 -8.61 7.27 3.81
CA VAL A 229 -7.27 7.87 3.90
C VAL A 229 -6.78 7.86 5.34
N VAL A 230 -5.47 7.76 5.51
CA VAL A 230 -4.77 7.87 6.80
C VAL A 230 -3.97 9.18 6.85
N LYS A 231 -3.86 9.79 8.03
CA LYS A 231 -2.96 10.95 8.20
C LYS A 231 -1.51 10.47 8.15
N SER A 232 -0.72 11.00 7.22
CA SER A 232 0.62 10.51 6.90
C SER A 232 1.73 11.10 7.78
N GLU A 233 1.54 12.31 8.30
CA GLU A 233 2.58 13.12 8.97
C GLU A 233 3.34 12.36 10.08
N GLN A 234 2.63 11.55 10.86
CA GLN A 234 3.20 10.81 12.00
C GLN A 234 4.01 9.58 11.58
N TYR A 235 3.88 9.15 10.33
CA TYR A 235 4.54 7.97 9.77
C TYR A 235 5.69 8.33 8.83
N THR A 236 5.79 9.62 8.46
CA THR A 236 6.85 10.17 7.62
C THR A 236 7.98 10.76 8.45
N PRO A 237 9.20 10.22 8.38
CA PRO A 237 10.39 10.93 8.81
C PRO A 237 10.46 12.36 8.27
N PRO A 238 11.04 13.32 9.00
CA PRO A 238 11.19 14.70 8.53
C PRO A 238 11.86 14.82 7.14
N ALA A 239 12.81 13.93 6.83
CA ALA A 239 13.47 13.86 5.53
C ALA A 239 12.54 13.49 4.36
N TRP A 240 11.31 13.06 4.64
CA TRP A 240 10.32 12.65 3.63
C TRP A 240 9.15 13.63 3.53
N LYS A 241 9.19 14.76 4.26
CA LYS A 241 8.07 15.71 4.28
C LYS A 241 7.69 16.22 2.90
N ASP A 242 8.68 16.41 2.03
CA ASP A 242 8.45 16.87 0.66
C ASP A 242 7.87 15.77 -0.26
N LEU A 243 7.82 14.52 0.21
CA LEU A 243 7.41 13.36 -0.58
C LEU A 243 5.92 13.02 -0.42
N VAL A 244 5.24 13.57 0.59
CA VAL A 244 3.95 13.03 1.04
C VAL A 244 2.97 14.15 1.38
N ILE A 245 1.77 14.05 0.83
CA ILE A 245 0.61 14.87 1.19
C ILE A 245 0.17 14.47 2.61
N ASP A 246 -0.42 15.38 3.38
CA ASP A 246 -0.90 15.14 4.76
C ASP A 246 -1.78 13.89 4.93
N ILE A 247 -2.38 13.41 3.83
CA ILE A 247 -3.27 12.25 3.78
C ILE A 247 -2.81 11.29 2.70
N THR A 248 -2.93 10.00 2.97
CA THR A 248 -2.54 8.93 2.05
C THR A 248 -3.64 7.88 1.97
N PRO A 249 -4.05 7.44 0.76
CA PRO A 249 -4.98 6.34 0.59
C PRO A 249 -4.53 5.05 1.24
N ALA A 250 -5.43 4.46 2.04
CA ALA A 250 -5.20 3.15 2.63
C ALA A 250 -6.53 2.51 3.02
N PHE A 251 -6.96 1.52 2.26
CA PHE A 251 -8.10 0.69 2.60
C PHE A 251 -7.61 -0.59 3.28
N PHE A 252 -7.56 -0.56 4.61
CA PHE A 252 -7.07 -1.66 5.43
C PHE A 252 -8.24 -2.54 5.92
N ILE A 253 -8.40 -3.72 5.34
CA ILE A 253 -9.50 -4.65 5.67
C ILE A 253 -9.00 -5.63 6.74
N ASN A 254 -9.39 -5.33 7.97
CA ASN A 254 -9.13 -6.16 9.12
C ASN A 254 -10.30 -7.14 9.38
N ARG A 255 -10.23 -7.90 10.47
CA ARG A 255 -11.28 -8.87 10.83
C ARG A 255 -12.64 -8.20 11.07
N GLU A 256 -12.69 -7.03 11.72
CA GLU A 256 -13.94 -6.33 11.96
C GLU A 256 -14.60 -5.92 10.64
N ILE A 257 -13.87 -5.25 9.75
CA ILE A 257 -14.41 -4.77 8.48
C ILE A 257 -14.88 -5.94 7.62
N ARG A 258 -14.09 -7.02 7.54
CA ARG A 258 -14.46 -8.23 6.79
C ARG A 258 -15.74 -8.89 7.28
N THR A 259 -16.03 -8.78 8.59
CA THR A 259 -17.25 -9.38 9.18
C THR A 259 -18.47 -8.47 9.01
N ASN A 260 -18.27 -7.15 9.00
CA ASN A 260 -19.34 -6.16 9.08
C ASN A 260 -19.66 -5.45 7.76
N ALA A 261 -18.77 -5.51 6.76
CA ALA A 261 -18.95 -4.88 5.47
C ALA A 261 -19.15 -5.96 4.37
N PRO A 262 -19.92 -5.65 3.31
CA PRO A 262 -19.99 -6.52 2.14
C PRO A 262 -18.59 -6.74 1.55
N GLY A 263 -18.33 -7.95 1.09
CA GLY A 263 -17.07 -8.27 0.42
C GLY A 263 -17.01 -7.56 -0.94
N ASN A 264 -16.12 -6.57 -1.05
CA ASN A 264 -15.91 -5.85 -2.31
C ASN A 264 -14.82 -6.50 -3.18
N HIS A 265 -14.02 -7.41 -2.63
CA HIS A 265 -12.90 -8.06 -3.31
C HIS A 265 -13.25 -9.49 -3.69
N THR A 266 -13.04 -9.84 -4.95
CA THR A 266 -13.09 -11.23 -5.43
C THR A 266 -11.69 -11.64 -5.86
N GLU A 267 -11.06 -12.53 -5.11
CA GLU A 267 -9.71 -13.00 -5.44
C GLU A 267 -9.72 -14.04 -6.55
N HIS A 268 -8.83 -13.87 -7.54
CA HIS A 268 -8.63 -14.84 -8.62
C HIS A 268 -7.30 -15.59 -8.49
N LYS A 269 -6.24 -14.90 -8.04
CA LYS A 269 -4.90 -15.47 -7.89
C LYS A 269 -4.17 -14.77 -6.77
N ARG A 270 -3.35 -15.50 -6.01
CA ARG A 270 -2.38 -14.93 -5.07
C ARG A 270 -1.00 -15.53 -5.26
N VAL A 271 0.03 -14.74 -4.97
CA VAL A 271 1.43 -15.19 -4.97
C VAL A 271 2.10 -14.68 -3.69
N SER A 272 2.71 -15.60 -2.95
CA SER A 272 3.45 -15.29 -1.73
C SER A 272 4.78 -14.66 -2.06
N ALA A 273 5.03 -13.45 -1.60
CA ALA A 273 6.34 -12.83 -1.67
C ALA A 273 7.32 -13.51 -0.71
N LEU A 274 6.86 -13.87 0.50
CA LEU A 274 7.69 -14.50 1.54
C LEU A 274 8.21 -15.89 1.16
N ARG A 275 7.59 -16.56 0.19
CA ARG A 275 7.97 -17.91 -0.25
C ARG A 275 8.55 -17.93 -1.66
N ASP A 276 8.61 -16.78 -2.33
CA ASP A 276 9.12 -16.71 -3.69
C ASP A 276 10.66 -16.64 -3.71
N SER A 277 11.29 -17.72 -4.20
CA SER A 277 12.75 -17.81 -4.26
C SER A 277 13.39 -16.79 -5.21
N ARG A 278 12.64 -16.31 -6.22
CA ARG A 278 13.13 -15.31 -7.19
C ARG A 278 13.24 -13.95 -6.50
N LEU A 279 12.24 -13.57 -5.70
CA LEU A 279 12.32 -12.36 -4.88
C LEU A 279 13.41 -12.47 -3.82
N HIS A 280 13.58 -13.63 -3.18
CA HIS A 280 14.70 -13.84 -2.25
C HIS A 280 16.07 -13.67 -2.92
N GLN A 281 16.21 -14.11 -4.17
CA GLN A 281 17.43 -13.91 -4.95
C GLN A 281 17.66 -12.40 -5.20
N ALA A 282 16.65 -11.68 -5.68
CA ALA A 282 16.74 -10.25 -5.97
C ALA A 282 17.09 -9.40 -4.74
N VAL A 283 16.46 -9.70 -3.61
CA VAL A 283 16.65 -8.97 -2.35
C VAL A 283 18.07 -9.06 -1.81
N ARG A 284 18.84 -10.10 -2.14
CA ARG A 284 20.25 -10.22 -1.71
C ARG A 284 21.14 -9.10 -2.25
N TYR A 285 20.75 -8.46 -3.34
CA TYR A 285 21.56 -7.48 -4.06
C TYR A 285 21.01 -6.05 -3.96
N ILE A 286 19.85 -5.86 -3.31
CA ILE A 286 19.15 -4.56 -3.29
C ILE A 286 19.95 -3.41 -2.68
N GLN A 287 20.95 -3.71 -1.83
CA GLN A 287 21.83 -2.71 -1.22
C GLN A 287 22.91 -2.16 -2.16
N HIS A 288 23.22 -2.87 -3.25
CA HIS A 288 24.32 -2.49 -4.16
C HIS A 288 23.79 -1.90 -5.47
N ALA A 289 22.85 -2.59 -6.12
CA ALA A 289 22.04 -2.17 -7.26
C ALA A 289 21.19 -3.38 -7.69
N LEU A 290 20.08 -3.13 -8.41
CA LEU A 290 19.34 -4.20 -9.10
C LEU A 290 19.79 -4.23 -10.56
N ASP A 291 20.57 -5.25 -10.94
CA ASP A 291 21.00 -5.48 -12.32
C ASP A 291 19.94 -6.29 -13.10
N ASP A 292 20.21 -6.53 -14.38
CA ASP A 292 19.30 -7.26 -15.28
C ASP A 292 18.82 -8.62 -14.74
N PRO A 293 19.64 -9.48 -14.10
CA PRO A 293 19.19 -10.76 -13.57
C PRO A 293 18.18 -10.62 -12.40
N GLU A 294 18.39 -9.66 -11.52
CA GLU A 294 17.51 -9.39 -10.38
C GLU A 294 16.20 -8.77 -10.88
N ILE A 295 16.27 -7.84 -11.83
CA ILE A 295 15.08 -7.26 -12.48
C ILE A 295 14.30 -8.33 -13.24
N ALA A 296 14.98 -9.28 -13.91
CA ALA A 296 14.33 -10.41 -14.56
C ALA A 296 13.60 -11.32 -13.54
N SER A 297 14.20 -11.52 -12.36
CA SER A 297 13.59 -12.30 -11.26
C SER A 297 12.32 -11.63 -10.71
N ILE A 298 12.36 -10.31 -10.50
CA ILE A 298 11.21 -9.51 -10.07
C ILE A 298 10.13 -9.50 -11.17
N SER A 299 10.52 -9.33 -12.43
CA SER A 299 9.61 -9.35 -13.58
C SER A 299 8.92 -10.70 -13.74
N ALA A 300 9.63 -11.81 -13.49
CA ALA A 300 9.04 -13.14 -13.50
C ALA A 300 8.00 -13.34 -12.39
N PHE A 301 8.24 -12.79 -11.19
CA PHE A 301 7.24 -12.76 -10.11
C PHE A 301 5.98 -11.97 -10.52
N MET A 302 6.16 -10.76 -11.06
CA MET A 302 5.07 -9.93 -11.55
C MET A 302 4.29 -10.59 -12.70
N LYS A 303 4.99 -11.23 -13.65
CA LYS A 303 4.38 -11.95 -14.78
C LYS A 303 3.48 -13.08 -14.30
N ASP A 304 3.92 -13.82 -13.29
CA ASP A 304 3.16 -14.93 -12.72
C ASP A 304 1.82 -14.43 -12.17
N ILE A 305 1.82 -13.40 -11.32
CA ILE A 305 0.57 -12.86 -10.76
C ILE A 305 -0.30 -12.16 -11.81
N ALA A 306 0.29 -11.35 -12.70
CA ALA A 306 -0.45 -10.60 -13.71
C ALA A 306 -1.02 -11.50 -14.83
N GLY A 307 -0.45 -12.68 -15.06
CA GLY A 307 -0.83 -13.54 -16.18
C GLY A 307 -0.60 -12.89 -17.55
N ARG A 308 0.21 -11.84 -17.63
CA ARG A 308 0.56 -11.10 -18.85
C ARG A 308 2.04 -10.73 -18.86
N THR A 309 2.53 -10.31 -20.01
CA THR A 309 3.88 -9.74 -20.12
C THR A 309 3.98 -8.44 -19.32
N ILE A 310 5.10 -8.28 -18.62
CA ILE A 310 5.40 -7.07 -17.85
C ILE A 310 6.19 -6.13 -18.75
N SER A 311 5.73 -4.88 -18.82
CA SER A 311 6.37 -3.86 -19.65
C SER A 311 7.70 -3.40 -19.04
N LYS A 312 8.60 -2.88 -19.88
CA LYS A 312 9.87 -2.28 -19.42
C LYS A 312 9.62 -1.14 -18.42
N LYS A 313 8.56 -0.35 -18.64
CA LYS A 313 8.15 0.73 -17.72
C LYS A 313 7.82 0.18 -16.34
N GLU A 314 7.03 -0.88 -16.26
CA GLU A 314 6.68 -1.52 -14.97
C GLU A 314 7.91 -2.08 -14.26
N THR A 315 8.84 -2.71 -14.98
CA THR A 315 10.11 -3.19 -14.39
C THR A 315 11.01 -2.04 -13.90
N THR A 316 11.03 -0.90 -14.60
CA THR A 316 11.75 0.29 -14.14
C THR A 316 11.14 0.85 -12.87
N ILE A 317 9.81 0.97 -12.81
CA ILE A 317 9.09 1.49 -11.63
C ILE A 317 9.38 0.63 -10.40
N VAL A 318 9.25 -0.70 -10.49
CA VAL A 318 9.48 -1.58 -9.33
C VAL A 318 10.93 -1.52 -8.85
N GLY A 319 11.91 -1.46 -9.76
CA GLY A 319 13.33 -1.35 -9.40
C GLY A 319 13.63 -0.04 -8.66
N GLN A 320 13.19 1.10 -9.21
CA GLN A 320 13.38 2.43 -8.60
C GLN A 320 12.64 2.55 -7.27
N ALA A 321 11.40 2.09 -7.19
CA ALA A 321 10.60 2.12 -5.98
C ALA A 321 11.22 1.24 -4.87
N ALA A 322 11.64 0.01 -5.20
CA ALA A 322 12.25 -0.89 -4.22
C ALA A 322 13.55 -0.31 -3.63
N MET A 323 14.45 0.20 -4.48
CA MET A 323 15.68 0.87 -4.04
C MET A 323 15.41 2.14 -3.21
N SER A 324 14.30 2.83 -3.45
CA SER A 324 13.86 3.98 -2.67
C SER A 324 13.22 3.59 -1.33
N PHE A 325 12.52 2.46 -1.27
CA PHE A 325 11.79 2.00 -0.09
C PHE A 325 12.68 1.32 0.96
N CYS A 326 13.69 0.55 0.53
CA CYS A 326 14.62 -0.13 1.45
C CYS A 326 15.29 0.81 2.48
N PRO A 327 16.05 1.85 2.08
CA PRO A 327 16.72 2.74 3.05
C PRO A 327 15.71 3.49 3.94
N LYS A 328 14.51 3.73 3.41
CA LYS A 328 13.40 4.35 4.14
C LYS A 328 12.86 3.46 5.25
N LEU A 329 12.60 2.20 4.94
CA LEU A 329 12.18 1.21 5.92
C LEU A 329 13.30 0.90 6.92
N GLU A 330 14.54 0.75 6.45
CA GLU A 330 15.73 0.59 7.29
C GLU A 330 15.78 1.68 8.37
N GLU A 331 15.67 2.96 7.98
CA GLU A 331 15.69 4.08 8.93
C GLU A 331 14.60 3.96 10.01
N ILE A 332 13.36 3.65 9.61
CA ILE A 332 12.23 3.48 10.55
C ILE A 332 12.51 2.33 11.52
N LEU A 333 13.05 1.23 10.98
CA LEU A 333 13.27 -0.02 11.69
C LEU A 333 14.46 0.05 12.63
N GLU A 334 15.58 0.65 12.23
CA GLU A 334 16.79 0.82 13.03
C GLU A 334 16.61 1.85 14.14
N LYS A 335 16.00 3.00 13.84
CA LYS A 335 15.71 4.04 14.84
C LYS A 335 14.46 3.75 15.67
N GLU A 336 13.86 2.57 15.47
CA GLU A 336 12.64 2.11 16.14
C GLU A 336 11.49 3.14 16.14
N LYS A 337 11.39 3.98 15.10
CA LYS A 337 10.39 5.05 15.00
C LYS A 337 8.96 4.51 15.11
N TRP A 338 8.78 3.27 14.66
CA TRP A 338 7.50 2.56 14.73
C TRP A 338 6.93 2.39 16.14
N ARG A 339 7.76 2.51 17.19
CA ARG A 339 7.27 2.47 18.59
C ARG A 339 6.47 3.72 18.97
N ALA A 340 6.67 4.83 18.26
CA ALA A 340 5.95 6.08 18.50
C ALA A 340 4.66 6.19 17.68
N PHE A 341 4.42 5.27 16.75
CA PHE A 341 3.22 5.28 15.91
C PHE A 341 1.96 5.04 16.75
N PRO A 342 0.83 5.69 16.41
CA PRO A 342 -0.46 5.39 16.99
C PRO A 342 -0.80 3.90 16.86
N GLU A 343 -1.32 3.31 17.94
CA GLU A 343 -1.79 1.91 17.91
C GLU A 343 -2.95 1.73 16.93
N GLN A 344 -3.80 2.75 16.84
CA GLN A 344 -4.86 2.88 15.85
C GLN A 344 -4.57 4.10 14.99
N PRO A 345 -4.15 3.92 13.73
CA PRO A 345 -3.91 5.04 12.83
C PRO A 345 -5.17 5.89 12.68
N PRO A 346 -5.06 7.22 12.81
CA PRO A 346 -6.17 8.10 12.48
C PRO A 346 -6.47 7.97 10.99
N PHE A 347 -7.64 7.45 10.67
CA PHE A 347 -8.16 7.37 9.32
C PHE A 347 -9.47 8.14 9.23
N THR A 348 -9.87 8.46 8.02
CA THR A 348 -11.15 9.07 7.71
C THR A 348 -11.56 8.76 6.29
N ILE A 349 -12.78 9.15 5.94
CA ILE A 349 -13.31 9.06 4.60
C ILE A 349 -13.28 10.47 4.02
N GLN A 350 -12.55 10.67 2.92
CA GLN A 350 -12.62 11.91 2.16
C GLN A 350 -13.92 11.93 1.34
N THR A 351 -14.96 12.46 1.97
CA THR A 351 -16.31 12.56 1.40
C THR A 351 -16.39 13.61 0.30
N ASP A 352 -17.40 13.51 -0.56
CA ASP A 352 -17.67 14.57 -1.54
C ASP A 352 -18.27 15.81 -0.85
N PRO A 353 -18.03 17.03 -1.33
CA PRO A 353 -18.65 18.23 -0.80
C PRO A 353 -20.19 18.15 -0.82
N GLY A 354 -20.79 18.30 0.36
CA GLY A 354 -22.23 18.09 0.60
C GLY A 354 -22.54 16.82 1.39
N GLU A 355 -21.62 15.85 1.40
CA GLU A 355 -21.62 14.71 2.32
C GLU A 355 -20.87 15.11 3.59
N ARG A 356 -21.45 14.84 4.78
CA ARG A 356 -20.87 15.29 6.06
C ARG A 356 -19.42 14.81 6.21
N SER A 357 -18.49 15.76 6.16
CA SER A 357 -17.07 15.53 6.34
C SER A 357 -16.77 15.55 7.84
N ASN A 358 -16.69 14.39 8.49
CA ASN A 358 -16.37 14.30 9.93
C ASN A 358 -14.88 14.58 10.24
N TRP A 359 -14.19 15.39 9.43
CA TRP A 359 -12.75 15.65 9.55
C TRP A 359 -12.39 16.39 10.83
N ASP A 360 -13.20 17.40 11.18
CA ASP A 360 -13.01 18.19 12.40
C ASP A 360 -13.45 17.42 13.67
N ASP A 361 -14.22 16.36 13.49
CA ASP A 361 -14.76 15.52 14.57
C ASP A 361 -13.88 14.31 14.91
N LEU A 362 -12.75 14.11 14.22
CA LEU A 362 -11.86 13.00 14.52
C LEU A 362 -11.22 13.22 15.90
N PRO A 363 -11.43 12.31 16.87
CA PRO A 363 -10.83 12.45 18.18
C PRO A 363 -9.31 12.47 18.06
N GLU A 364 -8.66 13.44 18.71
CA GLU A 364 -7.20 13.44 18.78
C GLU A 364 -6.70 12.10 19.33
N PRO A 365 -5.71 11.47 18.68
CA PRO A 365 -5.20 10.19 19.15
C PRO A 365 -4.69 10.35 20.58
N LYS A 366 -5.32 9.63 21.52
CA LYS A 366 -4.93 9.65 22.94
C LYS A 366 -3.46 9.23 23.05
N ARG A 367 -2.56 10.19 23.22
CA ARG A 367 -1.14 9.90 23.44
C ARG A 367 -1.02 9.07 24.72
N LYS A 368 -0.44 7.86 24.61
CA LYS A 368 -0.09 7.07 25.80
C LYS A 368 0.83 7.94 26.67
N LYS A 369 0.39 8.29 27.88
CA LYS A 369 1.27 8.88 28.89
C LYS A 369 2.45 7.91 29.04
N LYS A 370 3.68 8.36 28.74
CA LYS A 370 4.89 7.58 29.00
C LYS A 370 4.78 7.09 30.45
N PRO A 371 4.85 5.78 30.73
CA PRO A 371 4.90 5.31 32.11
C PRO A 371 6.07 6.02 32.78
N ALA A 372 5.80 6.70 33.90
CA ALA A 372 6.82 7.41 34.65
C ALA A 372 7.95 6.41 34.93
N THR A 373 9.13 6.68 34.38
CA THR A 373 10.34 5.93 34.72
C THR A 373 10.48 6.04 36.22
N ARG A 374 10.22 4.94 36.94
CA ARG A 374 10.60 4.85 38.36
C ARG A 374 12.11 4.96 38.37
N GLU A 375 12.61 6.14 38.73
CA GLU A 375 14.00 6.29 39.15
C GLU A 375 14.21 5.29 40.28
N SER A 376 15.01 4.27 39.98
CA SER A 376 15.54 3.39 41.01
C SER A 376 16.50 4.25 41.81
N THR A 377 16.02 4.81 42.92
CA THR A 377 16.88 5.28 44.01
C THR A 377 17.74 4.10 44.45
N ALA A 378 19.03 4.16 44.13
CA ALA A 378 20.07 3.29 44.66
C ALA A 378 20.41 3.69 46.10
#